data_AF-A0A2R6FVU4-F1
#
_entry.id   AF-A0A2R6FVU4-F1
#
_cell.length_a   1.000
_cell.length_b   1.000
_cell.length_c   1.000
_cell.angle_alpha   90.00
_cell.angle_beta   90.00
_cell.angle_gamma   90.00
#
_symmetry.space_group_name_H-M   'P 1'
#
loop_
_entity.id
_entity.type
_entity.pdbx_description
1 polymer ?
#
loop_
_entity_poly.entity_id
_entity_poly.type
_entity_poly.pdbx_seq_one_letter_code
_entity_poly.pdbx_strand_id
1 'polypeptide(L)'
;SVAESVRDRYDYLEQVEVIARAPFEPFETCGFEVTLVPVDHPPLVCYGLAIEDPETGAKLSVSGDSTYGISEESRAVLDDPDLLLAGGIVTADLCEHHPAGGDHFDEDGVPRTFGTKHMTVEGARALGEDLDAGETRVVHVSHFLDADDAFEESLAVDGERFEL
;
A
#
# COMPACT_ATOMS: atom_id res chain seq x y z
N SER A 1 -14.65 4.76 -14.31
CA SER A 1 -13.76 3.92 -13.46
C SER A 1 -12.30 4.26 -13.74
N VAL A 2 -11.31 3.76 -12.97
CA VAL A 2 -9.87 4.00 -13.27
C VAL A 2 -9.52 3.56 -14.69
N ALA A 3 -9.94 2.36 -15.11
CA ALA A 3 -9.71 1.86 -16.47
C ALA A 3 -10.33 2.75 -17.56
N GLU A 4 -11.52 3.29 -17.32
CA GLU A 4 -12.17 4.23 -18.25
C GLU A 4 -11.40 5.55 -18.34
N SER A 5 -10.94 6.11 -17.21
CA SER A 5 -10.10 7.31 -17.19
C SER A 5 -8.77 7.10 -17.92
N VAL A 6 -8.16 5.92 -17.80
CA VAL A 6 -6.94 5.57 -18.54
C VAL A 6 -7.23 5.48 -20.04
N ARG A 7 -8.32 4.83 -20.46
CA ARG A 7 -8.70 4.73 -21.88
C ARG A 7 -8.95 6.11 -22.50
N ASP A 8 -9.68 6.98 -21.81
CA ASP A 8 -9.97 8.33 -22.30
C ASP A 8 -8.70 9.19 -22.37
N ARG A 9 -7.85 9.15 -21.34
CA ARG A 9 -6.64 9.97 -21.27
C ARG A 9 -5.53 9.53 -22.22
N TYR A 10 -5.47 8.24 -22.56
CA TYR A 10 -4.41 7.65 -23.36
C TYR A 10 -4.93 7.00 -24.65
N ASP A 11 -6.09 7.45 -25.15
CA ASP A 11 -6.71 6.94 -26.39
C ASP A 11 -5.81 7.06 -27.63
N TYR A 12 -4.86 8.00 -27.60
CA TYR A 12 -3.87 8.24 -28.65
C TYR A 12 -2.66 7.30 -28.62
N LEU A 13 -2.49 6.48 -27.58
CA LEU A 13 -1.38 5.51 -27.47
C LEU A 13 -1.81 4.14 -27.98
N GLU A 14 -1.46 3.82 -29.23
CA GLU A 14 -1.76 2.51 -29.83
C GLU A 14 -0.95 1.35 -29.20
N GLN A 15 0.07 1.64 -28.38
CA GLN A 15 0.93 0.64 -27.74
C GLN A 15 0.38 0.10 -26.41
N VAL A 16 -0.70 0.67 -25.87
CA VAL A 16 -1.23 0.32 -24.54
C VAL A 16 -2.63 -0.26 -24.68
N GLU A 17 -2.80 -1.52 -24.28
CA GLU A 17 -4.11 -2.14 -24.13
C GLU A 17 -4.60 -2.01 -22.67
N VAL A 18 -5.83 -1.55 -22.48
CA VAL A 18 -6.43 -1.41 -21.15
C VAL A 18 -7.39 -2.56 -20.87
N ILE A 19 -6.91 -3.54 -20.10
CA ILE A 19 -7.69 -4.66 -19.61
C ILE A 19 -8.25 -4.30 -18.23
N ALA A 20 -9.58 -4.17 -18.12
CA ALA A 20 -10.22 -3.85 -16.85
C ALA A 20 -10.38 -5.11 -15.98
N ARG A 21 -10.20 -4.93 -14.67
CA ARG A 21 -10.46 -5.92 -13.63
C ARG A 21 -11.33 -5.31 -12.55
N ALA A 22 -12.29 -6.08 -12.06
CA ALA A 22 -13.12 -5.67 -10.93
C ALA A 22 -12.34 -5.90 -9.62
N PRO A 23 -12.46 -5.00 -8.64
CA PRO A 23 -11.92 -5.28 -7.31
C PRO A 23 -12.60 -6.50 -6.69
N PHE A 24 -11.89 -7.19 -5.79
CA PHE A 24 -12.31 -8.41 -5.11
C PHE A 24 -12.56 -9.64 -6.01
N GLU A 25 -12.39 -9.50 -7.33
CA GLU A 25 -12.44 -10.63 -8.27
C GLU A 25 -11.01 -11.03 -8.66
N PRO A 26 -10.53 -12.23 -8.24
CA PRO A 26 -9.22 -12.72 -8.64
C PRO A 26 -9.10 -12.89 -10.16
N PHE A 27 -7.90 -12.67 -10.69
CA PHE A 27 -7.57 -12.94 -12.08
C PHE A 27 -6.13 -13.41 -12.23
N GLU A 28 -5.88 -14.23 -13.25
CA GLU A 28 -4.54 -14.71 -13.53
C GLU A 28 -3.77 -13.76 -14.46
N THR A 29 -2.50 -13.53 -14.16
CA THR A 29 -1.55 -12.89 -15.07
C THR A 29 -0.13 -13.34 -14.77
N CYS A 30 0.67 -13.56 -15.81
CA CYS A 30 2.08 -13.96 -15.67
C CYS A 30 2.33 -15.21 -14.81
N GLY A 31 1.33 -16.08 -14.62
CA GLY A 31 1.41 -17.27 -13.78
C GLY A 31 0.98 -17.08 -12.32
N PHE A 32 0.60 -15.85 -11.93
CA PHE A 32 0.15 -15.53 -10.57
C PHE A 32 -1.36 -15.28 -10.53
N GLU A 33 -1.99 -15.61 -9.40
CA GLU A 33 -3.32 -15.15 -9.06
C GLU A 33 -3.21 -13.75 -8.44
N VAL A 34 -4.01 -12.81 -8.93
CA VAL A 34 -3.94 -11.41 -8.54
C VAL A 34 -5.32 -10.90 -8.16
N THR A 35 -5.41 -10.23 -7.01
CA THR A 35 -6.66 -9.59 -6.54
C THR A 35 -6.42 -8.12 -6.22
N LEU A 36 -7.20 -7.24 -6.85
CA LEU A 36 -7.21 -5.80 -6.54
C LEU A 36 -8.22 -5.53 -5.43
N VAL A 37 -7.86 -4.67 -4.47
CA VAL A 37 -8.79 -4.23 -3.42
C VAL A 37 -8.84 -2.72 -3.30
N PRO A 38 -10.02 -2.09 -3.11
CA PRO A 38 -10.09 -0.65 -2.91
C PRO A 38 -9.38 -0.24 -1.63
N VAL A 39 -8.64 0.85 -1.67
CA VAL A 39 -7.99 1.46 -0.50
C VAL A 39 -8.37 2.94 -0.40
N ASP A 40 -8.14 3.55 0.75
CA ASP A 40 -8.58 4.91 1.04
C ASP A 40 -7.49 5.94 0.72
N HIS A 41 -7.64 6.68 -0.38
CA HIS A 41 -6.67 7.71 -0.81
C HIS A 41 -7.34 8.94 -1.44
N PRO A 42 -8.10 9.74 -0.67
CA PRO A 42 -8.86 10.84 -1.24
C PRO A 42 -7.97 11.91 -1.87
N PRO A 43 -8.40 12.51 -3.00
CA PRO A 43 -9.69 12.29 -3.69
C PRO A 43 -9.64 11.19 -4.77
N LEU A 44 -8.56 10.40 -4.83
CA LEU A 44 -8.34 9.42 -5.89
C LEU A 44 -8.90 8.05 -5.52
N VAL A 45 -9.29 7.30 -6.54
CA VAL A 45 -9.59 5.88 -6.39
C VAL A 45 -8.27 5.12 -6.57
N CYS A 46 -7.76 4.56 -5.47
CA CYS A 46 -6.56 3.74 -5.45
C CYS A 46 -6.91 2.30 -5.09
N TYR A 47 -5.99 1.38 -5.40
CA TYR A 47 -6.13 -0.03 -5.08
C TYR A 47 -4.86 -0.55 -4.41
N GLY A 48 -5.06 -1.39 -3.40
CA GLY A 48 -4.07 -2.36 -2.95
C GLY A 48 -4.12 -3.61 -3.83
N LEU A 49 -3.16 -4.50 -3.63
CA LEU A 49 -2.93 -5.66 -4.48
C LEU A 49 -2.47 -6.85 -3.64
N ALA A 50 -3.13 -7.99 -3.78
CA ALA A 50 -2.60 -9.29 -3.38
C ALA A 50 -2.13 -10.04 -4.63
N ILE A 51 -0.95 -10.65 -4.55
CA ILE A 51 -0.36 -11.51 -5.57
C ILE A 51 -0.02 -12.84 -4.90
N GLU A 52 -0.56 -13.93 -5.41
CA GLU A 52 -0.34 -15.28 -4.91
C GLU A 52 0.24 -16.16 -6.01
N ASP A 53 1.29 -16.92 -5.68
CA ASP A 53 1.82 -17.98 -6.52
C ASP A 53 1.00 -19.26 -6.27
N PRO A 54 0.19 -19.72 -7.25
CA PRO A 54 -0.66 -20.89 -7.06
C PRO A 54 0.12 -22.22 -6.93
N GLU A 55 1.41 -22.24 -7.30
CA GLU A 55 2.26 -23.43 -7.19
C GLU A 55 2.87 -23.58 -5.79
N THR A 56 3.29 -22.47 -5.17
CA THR A 56 3.99 -22.46 -3.87
C THR A 56 3.09 -22.05 -2.71
N GLY A 57 2.04 -21.27 -2.98
CA GLY A 57 1.21 -20.61 -1.97
C GLY A 57 1.81 -19.33 -1.43
N ALA A 58 2.96 -18.87 -1.94
CA ALA A 58 3.60 -17.65 -1.49
C ALA A 58 2.78 -16.41 -1.84
N LYS A 59 2.72 -15.43 -0.94
CA LYS A 59 1.88 -14.25 -1.04
C LYS A 59 2.64 -12.94 -0.84
N LEU A 60 2.46 -12.03 -1.80
CA LEU A 60 2.87 -10.63 -1.71
C LEU A 60 1.63 -9.73 -1.61
N SER A 61 1.56 -8.93 -0.57
CA SER A 61 0.56 -7.86 -0.43
C SER A 61 1.20 -6.49 -0.63
N VAL A 62 0.50 -5.59 -1.32
CA VAL A 62 0.90 -4.20 -1.54
C VAL A 62 -0.25 -3.31 -1.13
N SER A 63 -0.04 -2.41 -0.17
CA SER A 63 -1.12 -1.52 0.30
C SER A 63 -1.53 -0.48 -0.74
N GLY A 64 -0.62 -0.12 -1.64
CA GLY A 64 -0.72 1.07 -2.47
C GLY A 64 -0.65 2.36 -1.64
N ASP A 65 -0.90 3.51 -2.28
CA ASP A 65 -1.09 4.77 -1.57
C ASP A 65 -2.43 4.71 -0.83
N SER A 66 -2.40 4.78 0.51
CA SER A 66 -3.62 4.79 1.33
C SER A 66 -3.40 5.45 2.70
N THR A 67 -4.49 5.87 3.35
CA THR A 67 -4.57 6.06 4.80
C THR A 67 -4.52 4.72 5.53
N TYR A 68 -4.51 4.75 6.86
CA TYR A 68 -4.65 3.54 7.66
C TYR A 68 -6.06 2.91 7.58
N GLY A 69 -7.05 3.69 7.13
CA GLY A 69 -8.48 3.35 7.12
C GLY A 69 -8.90 2.35 6.03
N ILE A 70 -8.01 1.45 5.61
CA ILE A 70 -8.34 0.35 4.69
C ILE A 70 -9.46 -0.50 5.31
N SER A 71 -10.52 -0.76 4.54
CA SER A 71 -11.70 -1.49 5.00
C SER A 71 -11.36 -2.92 5.43
N GLU A 72 -12.15 -3.48 6.35
CA GLU A 72 -11.99 -4.88 6.80
C GLU A 72 -12.03 -5.87 5.64
N GLU A 73 -12.90 -5.65 4.64
CA GLU A 73 -13.00 -6.50 3.45
C GLU A 73 -11.71 -6.47 2.62
N SER A 74 -11.12 -5.29 2.42
CA SER A 74 -9.84 -5.16 1.71
C SER A 74 -8.70 -5.74 2.53
N ARG A 75 -8.68 -5.53 3.85
CA ARG A 75 -7.69 -6.13 4.75
C ARG A 75 -7.74 -7.65 4.70
N ALA A 76 -8.93 -8.25 4.72
CA ALA A 76 -9.09 -9.71 4.66
C ALA A 76 -8.50 -10.35 3.40
N VAL A 77 -8.43 -9.63 2.28
CA VAL A 77 -7.74 -10.11 1.07
C VAL A 77 -6.22 -9.93 1.18
N LEU A 78 -5.75 -8.87 1.84
CA LEU A 78 -4.32 -8.56 2.00
C LEU A 78 -3.64 -9.33 3.15
N ASP A 79 -4.42 -9.94 4.04
CA ASP A 79 -4.01 -10.62 5.27
C ASP A 79 -3.08 -11.83 5.04
N ASP A 80 -2.24 -12.14 6.03
CA ASP A 80 -1.26 -13.24 6.06
C ASP A 80 -0.31 -13.29 4.84
N PRO A 81 0.35 -12.17 4.44
CA PRO A 81 1.34 -12.23 3.36
C PRO A 81 2.72 -12.63 3.88
N ASP A 82 3.51 -13.34 3.07
CA ASP A 82 4.93 -13.55 3.34
C ASP A 82 5.70 -12.22 3.33
N LEU A 83 5.30 -11.31 2.42
CA LEU A 83 5.85 -9.96 2.30
C LEU A 83 4.74 -8.93 2.09
N LEU A 84 4.73 -7.88 2.92
CA LEU A 84 3.93 -6.69 2.74
C LEU A 84 4.80 -5.50 2.32
N LEU A 85 4.43 -4.86 1.20
CA LEU A 85 4.93 -3.54 0.83
C LEU A 85 3.89 -2.48 1.21
N ALA A 86 4.13 -1.79 2.33
CA ALA A 86 3.21 -0.82 2.91
C ALA A 86 3.68 0.62 2.65
N GLY A 87 2.81 1.49 2.10
CA GLY A 87 3.14 2.88 1.84
C GLY A 87 3.16 3.72 3.13
N GLY A 88 4.31 4.26 3.53
CA GLY A 88 4.44 5.15 4.70
C GLY A 88 5.24 6.40 4.35
N ILE A 89 4.56 7.55 4.28
CA ILE A 89 5.14 8.75 3.64
C ILE A 89 6.12 9.51 4.55
N VAL A 90 5.81 9.59 5.85
CA VAL A 90 6.55 10.35 6.87
C VAL A 90 6.39 9.68 8.23
N THR A 91 7.24 10.03 9.19
CA THR A 91 7.08 9.65 10.60
C THR A 91 5.92 10.40 11.26
N ALA A 92 5.37 9.81 12.31
CA ALA A 92 4.14 10.27 12.95
C ALA A 92 4.27 11.64 13.63
N ASP A 93 5.47 12.01 14.08
CA ASP A 93 5.75 13.32 14.67
C ASP A 93 5.45 14.47 13.69
N LEU A 94 5.69 14.26 12.38
CA LEU A 94 5.43 15.26 11.35
C LEU A 94 3.94 15.59 11.17
N CYS A 95 3.03 14.76 11.69
CA CYS A 95 1.59 15.07 11.73
C CYS A 95 1.30 16.38 12.47
N GLU A 96 2.09 16.77 13.47
CA GLU A 96 1.87 18.00 14.24
C GLU A 96 2.06 19.27 13.41
N HIS A 97 2.81 19.17 12.31
CA HIS A 97 3.09 20.27 11.39
C HIS A 97 2.13 20.31 10.20
N HIS A 98 1.33 19.26 10.00
CA HIS A 98 0.39 19.21 8.90
C HIS A 98 -0.92 19.93 9.27
N PRO A 99 -1.50 20.80 8.41
CA PRO A 99 -2.72 21.54 8.74
C PRO A 99 -3.93 20.67 9.06
N ALA A 100 -4.00 19.46 8.49
CA ALA A 100 -5.04 18.48 8.77
C ALA A 100 -4.72 17.57 9.97
N GLY A 101 -3.52 17.68 10.55
CA GLY A 101 -3.03 16.79 11.61
C GLY A 101 -2.76 15.37 11.12
N GLY A 102 -2.88 14.43 12.05
CA GLY A 102 -2.94 13.00 11.79
C GLY A 102 -4.30 12.41 12.18
N ASP A 103 -4.51 11.14 11.82
CA ASP A 103 -5.72 10.38 12.11
C ASP A 103 -5.38 8.91 12.41
N HIS A 104 -6.38 8.11 12.78
CA HIS A 104 -6.24 6.68 13.13
C HIS A 104 -5.22 6.47 14.25
N PHE A 105 -5.40 7.20 15.35
CA PHE A 105 -4.51 7.14 16.51
C PHE A 105 -4.57 5.78 17.20
N ASP A 106 -3.43 5.29 17.66
CA ASP A 106 -3.35 4.14 18.55
C ASP A 106 -3.63 4.50 20.03
N GLU A 107 -3.44 3.54 20.93
CA GLU A 107 -3.68 3.71 22.36
C GLU A 107 -2.73 4.68 23.05
N ASP A 108 -1.54 4.90 22.48
CA ASP A 108 -0.53 5.84 22.97
C ASP A 108 -0.66 7.23 22.33
N GLY A 109 -1.59 7.38 21.39
CA GLY A 109 -1.86 8.64 20.69
C GLY A 109 -0.92 8.89 19.51
N VAL A 110 -0.30 7.86 18.94
CA VAL A 110 0.51 7.95 17.72
C VAL A 110 -0.41 7.90 16.50
N PRO A 111 -0.42 8.91 15.62
CA PRO A 111 -1.24 8.89 14.41
C PRO A 111 -0.69 7.90 13.39
N ARG A 112 -1.55 7.03 12.86
CA ARG A 112 -1.22 6.08 11.78
C ARG A 112 -1.48 6.64 10.38
N THR A 113 -2.23 7.73 10.29
CA THR A 113 -2.47 8.46 9.03
C THR A 113 -1.88 9.85 9.11
N PHE A 114 -1.13 10.23 8.07
CA PHE A 114 -0.62 11.58 7.85
C PHE A 114 -1.56 12.38 6.95
N GLY A 115 -2.05 13.50 7.48
CA GLY A 115 -3.01 14.35 6.78
C GLY A 115 -4.30 13.61 6.51
N THR A 116 -4.66 13.46 5.23
CA THR A 116 -5.94 12.86 4.84
C THR A 116 -5.81 11.67 3.89
N LYS A 117 -4.59 11.22 3.54
CA LYS A 117 -4.44 10.32 2.39
C LYS A 117 -3.25 9.35 2.41
N HIS A 118 -2.28 9.51 3.31
CA HIS A 118 -1.14 8.59 3.40
C HIS A 118 -1.02 8.05 4.82
N MET A 119 -0.50 6.84 4.98
CA MET A 119 -0.07 6.37 6.29
C MET A 119 1.24 7.06 6.71
N THR A 120 1.44 7.14 8.01
CA THR A 120 2.77 7.37 8.60
C THR A 120 3.61 6.10 8.50
N VAL A 121 4.92 6.17 8.75
CA VAL A 121 5.79 4.99 8.84
C VAL A 121 5.30 4.04 9.93
N GLU A 122 4.85 4.59 11.07
CA GLU A 122 4.26 3.87 12.19
C GLU A 122 2.94 3.23 11.79
N GLY A 123 2.11 3.91 11.01
CA GLY A 123 0.90 3.34 10.43
C GLY A 123 1.20 2.20 9.47
N ALA A 124 2.22 2.32 8.61
CA ALA A 124 2.61 1.26 7.69
C ALA A 124 3.13 0.00 8.44
N ARG A 125 3.90 0.19 9.51
CA ARG A 125 4.36 -0.91 10.39
C ARG A 125 3.18 -1.57 11.12
N ALA A 126 2.29 -0.77 11.71
CA ALA A 126 1.11 -1.27 12.40
C ALA A 126 0.17 -2.01 11.44
N LEU A 127 0.09 -1.61 10.17
CA LEU A 127 -0.68 -2.35 9.16
C LEU A 127 -0.09 -3.74 8.92
N GLY A 128 1.23 -3.85 8.89
CA GLY A 128 1.91 -5.15 8.80
C GLY A 128 1.59 -6.08 9.96
N GLU A 129 1.61 -5.55 11.18
CA GLU A 129 1.21 -6.30 12.38
C GLU A 129 -0.28 -6.69 12.35
N ASP A 130 -1.17 -5.77 11.96
CA ASP A 130 -2.61 -6.02 11.85
C ASP A 130 -2.97 -7.07 10.78
N LEU A 131 -2.11 -7.24 9.75
CA LEU A 131 -2.28 -8.18 8.65
C LEU A 131 -1.47 -9.49 8.85
N ASP A 132 -0.86 -9.69 10.01
CA ASP A 132 0.00 -10.85 10.32
C ASP A 132 1.10 -11.09 9.25
N ALA A 133 1.70 -10.02 8.73
CA ALA A 133 2.69 -10.12 7.67
C ALA A 133 4.01 -10.75 8.15
N GLY A 134 4.52 -11.74 7.42
CA GLY A 134 5.80 -12.39 7.72
C GLY A 134 6.98 -11.41 7.69
N GLU A 135 7.01 -10.54 6.69
CA GLU A 135 7.91 -9.38 6.61
C GLU A 135 7.14 -8.15 6.12
N THR A 136 7.42 -6.98 6.70
CA THR A 136 6.86 -5.69 6.23
C THR A 136 7.98 -4.75 5.86
N ARG A 137 7.93 -4.24 4.61
CA ARG A 137 8.80 -3.16 4.14
C ARG A 137 8.00 -1.92 3.84
N VAL A 138 8.42 -0.80 4.43
CA VAL A 138 7.78 0.50 4.25
C VAL A 138 8.33 1.15 2.98
N VAL A 139 7.45 1.41 2.02
CA VAL A 139 7.75 2.02 0.72
C VAL A 139 7.11 3.40 0.61
N HIS A 140 7.32 4.10 -0.51
CA HIS A 140 6.73 5.43 -0.77
C HIS A 140 7.14 6.48 0.28
N VAL A 141 8.36 6.36 0.81
CA VAL A 141 8.91 7.23 1.85
C VAL A 141 9.33 8.57 1.25
N SER A 142 8.99 9.68 1.90
CA SER A 142 9.36 11.02 1.46
C SER A 142 10.75 11.43 1.91
N HIS A 143 11.24 12.55 1.37
CA HIS A 143 12.53 13.14 1.76
C HIS A 143 12.52 13.86 3.12
N PHE A 144 11.41 13.80 3.87
CA PHE A 144 11.30 14.45 5.18
C PHE A 144 11.87 13.60 6.32
N LEU A 145 12.22 12.34 6.07
CA LEU A 145 12.98 11.56 7.03
C LEU A 145 14.41 12.10 7.09
N ASP A 146 14.92 12.28 8.31
CA ASP A 146 16.29 12.68 8.54
C ASP A 146 17.25 11.59 8.04
N ALA A 147 18.48 11.99 7.71
CA ALA A 147 19.46 11.08 7.11
C ALA A 147 19.83 9.90 8.03
N ASP A 148 19.70 10.07 9.34
CA ASP A 148 19.96 9.03 10.32
C ASP A 148 18.83 7.97 10.36
N ASP A 149 17.59 8.35 10.04
CA ASP A 149 16.40 7.49 10.09
C ASP A 149 16.03 6.93 8.71
N ALA A 150 16.47 7.57 7.62
CA ALA A 150 16.14 7.22 6.24
C ALA A 150 16.56 5.80 5.80
N PHE A 151 17.39 5.12 6.60
CA PHE A 151 17.89 3.77 6.35
C PHE A 151 17.60 2.80 7.50
N GLU A 152 16.61 3.10 8.33
CA GLU A 152 16.09 2.12 9.29
C GLU A 152 15.67 0.83 8.58
N GLU A 153 15.88 -0.31 9.23
CA GLU A 153 15.75 -1.65 8.63
C GLU A 153 14.38 -1.88 7.94
N SER A 154 13.29 -1.38 8.52
CA SER A 154 11.97 -1.57 7.94
C SER A 154 11.74 -0.74 6.67
N LEU A 155 12.48 0.34 6.44
CA LEU A 155 12.31 1.21 5.28
C LEU A 155 12.94 0.57 4.05
N ALA A 156 12.16 0.36 3.00
CA ALA A 156 12.65 -0.19 1.75
C ALA A 156 13.66 0.76 1.09
N VAL A 157 14.67 0.19 0.44
CA VAL A 157 15.59 0.95 -0.41
C VAL A 157 15.53 0.49 -1.85
N ASP A 158 15.78 1.42 -2.78
CA ASP A 158 15.77 1.14 -4.21
C ASP A 158 16.75 0.01 -4.57
N GLY A 159 16.23 -1.03 -5.21
CA GLY A 159 17.02 -2.17 -5.71
C GLY A 159 17.07 -3.38 -4.79
N GLU A 160 16.39 -3.37 -3.65
CA GLU A 160 16.16 -4.56 -2.84
C GLU A 160 15.48 -5.69 -3.61
N ARG A 161 15.75 -6.92 -3.19
CA ARG A 161 15.25 -8.14 -3.82
C ARG A 161 14.85 -9.14 -2.76
N PHE A 162 13.69 -9.74 -2.99
CA PHE A 162 13.10 -10.78 -2.16
C PHE A 162 12.82 -12.00 -3.03
N GLU A 163 12.90 -13.17 -2.42
CA GLU A 163 12.47 -14.45 -2.99
C GLU A 163 11.49 -15.03 -1.98
N LEU A 164 10.26 -15.27 -2.43
CA LEU A 164 9.16 -15.81 -1.63
C LEU A 164 8.96 -17.28 -2.01
#